data_AF-A0A518N148-F1
#
_entry.id   AF-A0A518N148-F1
#
_cell.length_a   1.000
_cell.length_b   1.000
_cell.length_c   1.000
_cell.angle_alpha   90.00
_cell.angle_beta   90.00
_cell.angle_gamma   90.00
#
_symmetry.space_group_name_H-M   'P 1'
#
loop_
_entity.id
_entity.type
_entity.pdbx_description
1 polymer ?
#
loop_
_entity_poly.entity_id
_entity_poly.type
_entity_poly.pdbx_seq_one_letter_code
_entity_poly.pdbx_strand_id
1 'polypeptide(L)'
;MITGLSIYRYKSFHPTVAPPIHFEANTPPKPVFLYGINGAGKSAIGEVIQGLAGKEAEFAHCALQTSNNADYRILVYNQRFLDKVIRTAEGVPGIFTIGVQDAATQAEIEEKQAETEKLEGQSAALDAKIQQTIDAGKAVRDIAITGAWKAHSDHDQGPFRDLMKGFHSDRQKFFEELDTCTVADDVELDDLDRLKQRLADTNSTESSQPKISLDLTGLAIIEGDAIWGEVIAVSATSRLAPLIEKWGNSDWVGQGRKFAHDPECPFCQQHLPAGFAEDLALLL
;
A
#
# COMPACT_ATOMS: atom_id res chain seq x y z
N MET A 1 6.27 -50.84 42.58
CA MET A 1 7.71 -50.77 42.94
C MET A 1 8.52 -50.87 41.66
N ILE A 2 9.65 -50.15 41.54
CA ILE A 2 10.57 -50.32 40.41
C ILE A 2 11.29 -51.66 40.57
N THR A 3 11.24 -52.51 39.55
CA THR A 3 11.83 -53.87 39.56
C THR A 3 12.99 -54.02 38.58
N GLY A 4 13.07 -53.13 37.58
CA GLY A 4 14.13 -53.15 36.60
C GLY A 4 14.34 -51.80 35.94
N LEU A 5 15.57 -51.54 35.49
CA LEU A 5 15.96 -50.35 34.77
C LEU A 5 16.99 -50.70 33.70
N SER A 6 16.81 -50.19 32.49
CA SER A 6 17.73 -50.35 31.38
C SER A 6 18.10 -48.97 30.85
N ILE A 7 19.39 -48.63 30.91
CA ILE A 7 19.93 -47.32 30.53
C ILE A 7 20.99 -47.53 29.46
N TYR A 8 20.89 -46.80 28.35
CA TYR A 8 21.94 -46.68 27.34
C TYR A 8 21.91 -45.27 26.76
N ARG A 9 22.97 -44.82 26.07
CA ARG A 9 23.04 -43.48 25.42
C ARG A 9 22.76 -42.27 26.33
N TYR A 10 23.07 -42.40 27.62
CA TYR A 10 22.87 -41.30 28.57
C TYR A 10 24.08 -41.08 29.47
N LYS A 11 24.71 -39.91 29.37
CA LYS A 11 25.89 -39.49 30.16
C LYS A 11 26.97 -40.57 30.21
N SER A 12 27.22 -41.14 31.40
CA SER A 12 28.26 -42.15 31.65
C SER A 12 27.85 -43.59 31.30
N PHE A 13 26.61 -43.81 30.84
CA PHE A 13 26.12 -45.14 30.43
C PHE A 13 26.50 -45.47 28.99
N HIS A 14 26.71 -46.75 28.70
CA HIS A 14 27.25 -47.23 27.43
C HIS A 14 26.36 -46.81 26.23
N PRO A 15 26.96 -46.41 25.08
CA PRO A 15 26.22 -45.85 23.95
C PRO A 15 25.42 -46.89 23.13
N THR A 16 25.69 -48.17 23.30
CA THR A 16 25.05 -49.25 22.49
C THR A 16 24.61 -50.48 23.28
N VAL A 17 24.96 -50.56 24.56
CA VAL A 17 24.68 -51.73 25.40
C VAL A 17 23.93 -51.25 26.61
N ALA A 18 22.81 -51.90 26.91
CA ALA A 18 21.91 -51.51 27.97
C ALA A 18 21.87 -52.60 29.05
N PRO A 19 22.91 -52.71 29.90
CA PRO A 19 22.95 -53.75 30.92
C PRO A 19 21.74 -53.57 31.86
N PRO A 20 20.96 -54.63 32.12
CA PRO A 20 19.79 -54.52 32.96
C PRO A 20 20.22 -54.36 34.42
N ILE A 21 19.65 -53.35 35.08
CA ILE A 21 19.76 -53.13 36.52
C ILE A 21 18.50 -53.72 37.13
N HIS A 22 18.66 -54.79 37.91
CA HIS A 22 17.55 -55.45 38.59
C HIS A 22 17.44 -54.97 40.04
N PHE A 23 16.22 -54.68 40.46
CA PHE A 23 15.90 -54.35 41.84
C PHE A 23 15.07 -55.48 42.43
N GLU A 24 15.56 -56.07 43.51
CA GLU A 24 14.84 -57.15 44.19
C GLU A 24 13.55 -56.61 44.82
N ALA A 25 12.41 -57.15 44.39
CA ALA A 25 11.12 -56.90 44.99
C ALA A 25 11.01 -57.64 46.33
N ASN A 26 11.38 -56.94 47.41
CA ASN A 26 11.26 -57.46 48.77
C ASN A 26 9.87 -57.15 49.34
N THR A 27 9.32 -58.11 50.12
CA THR A 27 8.10 -57.91 50.93
C THR A 27 8.46 -58.13 52.41
N PRO A 28 8.49 -57.09 53.26
CA PRO A 28 8.17 -55.69 52.98
C PRO A 28 9.22 -54.98 52.11
N PRO A 29 8.86 -53.86 51.46
CA PRO A 29 9.78 -53.02 50.70
C PRO A 29 10.99 -52.61 51.54
N LYS A 30 12.19 -52.83 51.01
CA LYS A 30 13.45 -52.36 51.65
C LYS A 30 14.00 -51.16 50.87
N PRO A 31 14.61 -50.17 51.56
CA PRO A 31 15.32 -49.11 50.88
C PRO A 31 16.50 -49.68 50.09
N VAL A 32 16.62 -49.25 48.82
CA VAL A 32 17.73 -49.62 47.95
C VAL A 32 18.75 -48.49 47.97
N PHE A 33 19.99 -48.80 48.34
CA PHE A 33 21.10 -47.85 48.35
C PHE A 33 21.99 -48.09 47.12
N LEU A 34 22.08 -47.10 46.24
CA LEU A 34 22.99 -47.08 45.11
C LEU A 34 24.21 -46.22 45.47
N TYR A 35 25.37 -46.86 45.64
CA TYR A 35 26.62 -46.20 46.01
C TYR A 35 27.74 -46.55 45.03
N GLY A 36 28.79 -45.71 45.01
CA GLY A 36 29.91 -45.83 44.08
C GLY A 36 30.74 -44.55 44.05
N ILE A 37 31.87 -44.57 43.35
CA ILE A 37 32.76 -43.41 43.23
C ILE A 37 32.10 -42.20 42.54
N ASN A 38 32.67 -41.01 42.71
CA ASN A 38 32.26 -39.83 41.94
C ASN A 38 32.46 -40.12 40.44
N GLY A 39 31.46 -39.78 39.63
CA GLY A 39 31.44 -40.13 38.20
C GLY A 39 30.87 -41.50 37.85
N ALA A 40 30.52 -42.36 38.83
CA ALA A 40 29.93 -43.68 38.57
C ALA A 40 28.50 -43.67 37.98
N GLY A 41 27.92 -42.50 37.67
CA GLY A 41 26.59 -42.39 37.07
C GLY A 41 25.40 -42.39 38.05
N LYS A 42 25.63 -42.27 39.37
CA LYS A 42 24.57 -42.26 40.40
C LYS A 42 23.47 -41.22 40.11
N SER A 43 23.86 -39.97 39.83
CA SER A 43 22.90 -38.90 39.50
C SER A 43 22.16 -39.16 38.19
N ALA A 44 22.86 -39.76 37.21
CA ALA A 44 22.27 -40.08 35.90
C ALA A 44 21.16 -41.13 36.01
N ILE A 45 21.27 -42.10 36.93
CA ILE A 45 20.18 -43.05 37.22
C ILE A 45 18.92 -42.29 37.67
N GLY A 46 19.06 -41.33 38.59
CA GLY A 46 17.94 -40.52 39.06
C GLY A 46 17.30 -39.68 37.95
N GLU A 47 18.11 -39.07 37.09
CA GLU A 47 17.63 -38.29 35.94
C GLU A 47 16.87 -39.14 34.91
N VAL A 48 17.34 -40.36 34.63
CA VAL A 48 16.66 -41.29 33.72
C VAL A 48 15.33 -41.76 34.31
N ILE A 49 15.30 -42.11 35.59
CA ILE A 49 14.05 -42.49 36.27
C ILE A 49 13.04 -41.34 36.22
N GLN A 50 13.49 -40.10 36.46
CA GLN A 50 12.65 -38.91 36.39
C GLN A 50 12.11 -38.67 34.97
N GLY A 51 12.98 -38.77 33.96
CA GLY A 51 12.62 -38.54 32.56
C GLY A 51 11.65 -39.59 32.02
N LEU A 52 11.86 -40.87 32.36
CA LEU A 52 10.95 -41.96 32.00
C LEU A 52 9.58 -41.81 32.68
N ALA A 53 9.55 -41.42 33.95
CA ALA A 53 8.30 -41.13 34.66
C ALA A 53 7.55 -39.93 34.05
N GLY A 54 8.27 -38.92 33.58
CA GLY A 54 7.74 -37.75 32.88
C GLY A 54 7.41 -37.96 31.40
N LYS A 55 7.67 -39.16 30.84
CA LYS A 55 7.53 -39.48 29.41
C LYS A 55 8.32 -38.52 28.50
N GLU A 56 9.48 -38.07 28.96
CA GLU A 56 10.36 -37.16 28.22
C GLU A 56 10.99 -37.90 27.02
N ALA A 57 10.86 -37.33 25.81
CA ALA A 57 11.31 -37.95 24.56
C ALA A 57 12.83 -38.27 24.55
N GLU A 58 13.62 -37.48 25.27
CA GLU A 58 15.06 -37.68 25.44
C GLU A 58 15.36 -39.08 26.03
N PHE A 59 14.48 -39.63 26.87
CA PHE A 59 14.69 -40.90 27.57
C PHE A 59 13.94 -42.07 26.94
N ALA A 60 13.27 -41.88 25.80
CA ALA A 60 12.47 -42.91 25.14
C ALA A 60 13.25 -44.18 24.76
N HIS A 61 14.57 -44.05 24.69
CA HIS A 61 15.47 -45.15 24.43
C HIS A 61 15.69 -46.00 25.69
N CYS A 62 15.63 -45.45 26.91
CA CYS A 62 15.75 -46.21 28.15
C CYS A 62 14.43 -46.94 28.52
N ALA A 63 14.49 -47.91 29.44
CA ALA A 63 13.30 -48.64 29.89
C ALA A 63 13.24 -48.77 31.42
N LEU A 64 12.06 -48.57 31.99
CA LEU A 64 11.76 -48.74 33.41
C LEU A 64 10.69 -49.82 33.57
N GLN A 65 10.95 -50.80 34.44
CA GLN A 65 10.01 -51.86 34.77
C GLN A 65 9.47 -51.68 36.19
N THR A 66 8.17 -51.89 36.35
CA THR A 66 7.49 -51.83 37.64
C THR A 66 6.83 -53.17 37.97
N SER A 67 6.66 -53.44 39.26
CA SER A 67 5.92 -54.60 39.76
C SER A 67 4.50 -54.60 39.18
N ASN A 68 4.12 -55.72 38.58
CA ASN A 68 2.83 -55.93 37.90
C ASN A 68 2.53 -54.93 36.77
N ASN A 69 3.57 -54.29 36.22
CA ASN A 69 3.44 -53.26 35.18
C ASN A 69 2.49 -52.12 35.58
N ALA A 70 2.37 -51.86 36.89
CA ALA A 70 1.50 -50.82 37.42
C ALA A 70 2.09 -49.43 37.20
N ASP A 71 1.21 -48.46 36.93
CA ASP A 71 1.57 -47.06 36.76
C ASP A 71 1.69 -46.40 38.15
N TYR A 72 2.91 -46.03 38.52
CA TYR A 72 3.21 -45.41 39.82
C TYR A 72 3.56 -43.94 39.63
N ARG A 73 3.08 -43.09 40.53
CA ARG A 73 3.60 -41.73 40.66
C ARG A 73 5.01 -41.79 41.24
N ILE A 74 6.02 -41.60 40.39
CA ILE A 74 7.44 -41.59 40.78
C ILE A 74 7.86 -40.16 41.09
N LEU A 75 8.38 -39.93 42.29
CA LEU A 75 8.94 -38.65 42.72
C LEU A 75 10.45 -38.80 42.84
N VAL A 76 11.19 -37.98 42.10
CA VAL A 76 12.65 -37.96 42.13
C VAL A 76 13.12 -36.63 42.69
N TYR A 77 13.81 -36.68 43.82
CA TYR A 77 14.48 -35.52 44.41
C TYR A 77 15.93 -35.47 43.94
N ASN A 78 16.24 -34.55 43.02
CA ASN A 78 17.57 -34.37 42.43
C ASN A 78 17.81 -32.89 42.06
N GLN A 79 18.98 -32.59 41.48
CA GLN A 79 19.32 -31.24 41.02
C GLN A 79 18.27 -30.68 40.04
N ARG A 80 17.82 -31.46 39.05
CA ARG A 80 16.78 -31.05 38.08
C ARG A 80 15.47 -30.66 38.77
N PHE A 81 15.10 -31.30 39.87
CA PHE A 81 13.93 -30.91 40.68
C PHE A 81 14.16 -29.57 41.38
N LEU A 82 15.34 -29.38 41.99
CA LEU A 82 15.69 -28.13 42.65
C LEU A 82 15.71 -26.96 41.64
N ASP A 83 16.33 -27.14 40.47
CA ASP A 83 16.39 -26.12 39.42
C ASP A 83 15.00 -25.72 38.88
N LYS A 84 14.04 -26.67 38.91
CA LYS A 84 12.65 -26.43 38.50
C LYS A 84 11.81 -25.75 39.58
N VAL A 85 12.02 -26.10 40.85
CA VAL A 85 11.15 -25.68 41.96
C VAL A 85 11.68 -24.43 42.64
N ILE A 86 13.00 -24.26 42.70
CA ILE A 86 13.68 -23.16 43.36
C ILE A 86 14.29 -22.30 42.26
N ARG A 87 13.61 -21.22 41.90
CA ARG A 87 14.20 -20.17 41.06
C ARG A 87 14.53 -18.95 41.90
N THR A 88 15.69 -18.38 41.63
CA THR A 88 16.07 -17.05 42.10
C THR A 88 15.52 -16.04 41.10
N ALA A 89 14.74 -15.07 41.56
CA ALA A 89 14.32 -13.96 40.71
C ALA A 89 15.58 -13.23 40.19
N GLU A 90 15.64 -12.93 38.90
CA GLU A 90 16.78 -12.18 38.35
C GLU A 90 16.83 -10.79 39.01
N GLY A 91 17.97 -10.45 39.61
CA GLY A 91 18.22 -9.12 40.19
C GLY A 91 17.96 -8.95 41.69
N VAL A 92 17.38 -9.94 42.41
CA VAL A 92 17.21 -9.85 43.87
C VAL A 92 17.86 -11.02 44.61
N PRO A 93 19.07 -10.83 45.18
CA PRO A 93 19.75 -11.86 45.97
C PRO A 93 18.91 -12.26 47.19
N GLY A 94 18.64 -13.56 47.34
CA GLY A 94 17.99 -14.14 48.52
C GLY A 94 16.47 -14.31 48.45
N ILE A 95 15.82 -13.94 47.35
CA ILE A 95 14.41 -14.27 47.10
C ILE A 95 14.34 -15.55 46.26
N PHE A 96 13.74 -16.59 46.84
CA PHE A 96 13.48 -17.85 46.17
C PHE A 96 11.98 -18.08 46.06
N THR A 97 11.52 -18.31 44.83
CA THR A 97 10.15 -18.74 44.59
C THR A 97 10.12 -20.26 44.64
N ILE A 98 9.26 -20.84 45.49
CA ILE A 98 9.15 -22.29 45.68
C ILE A 98 7.86 -22.77 45.01
N GLY A 99 7.98 -23.42 43.87
CA GLY A 99 6.83 -23.99 43.16
C GLY A 99 6.96 -23.81 41.65
N VAL A 100 6.68 -24.88 40.89
CA VAL A 100 6.84 -24.87 39.42
C VAL A 100 5.91 -23.86 38.75
N GLN A 101 4.67 -23.72 39.24
CA GLN A 101 3.72 -22.73 38.72
C GLN A 101 4.15 -21.30 39.03
N ASP A 102 4.61 -21.06 40.25
CA ASP A 102 5.02 -19.72 40.70
C ASP A 102 6.29 -19.27 39.97
N ALA A 103 7.24 -20.18 39.75
CA ALA A 103 8.46 -19.95 39.00
C ALA A 103 8.22 -19.67 37.49
N ALA A 104 7.21 -20.31 36.89
CA ALA A 104 6.83 -20.06 35.49
C ALA A 104 6.11 -18.71 35.35
N THR A 105 5.19 -18.41 36.26
CA THR A 105 4.45 -17.13 36.28
C THR A 105 5.40 -15.95 36.47
N GLN A 106 6.37 -16.08 37.38
CA GLN A 106 7.37 -15.04 37.61
C GLN A 106 8.22 -14.76 36.36
N ALA A 107 8.61 -15.80 35.62
CA ALA A 107 9.36 -15.64 34.37
C ALA A 107 8.54 -14.94 33.28
N GLU A 108 7.24 -15.26 33.17
CA GLU A 108 6.34 -14.59 32.23
C GLU A 108 6.18 -13.09 32.58
N ILE A 109 6.11 -12.75 33.88
CA ILE A 109 6.06 -11.36 34.33
C ILE A 109 7.34 -10.62 33.95
N GLU A 110 8.51 -11.20 34.22
CA GLU A 110 9.82 -10.60 33.90
C GLU A 110 9.98 -10.38 32.38
N GLU A 111 9.59 -11.36 31.57
CA GLU A 111 9.59 -11.24 30.11
C GLU A 111 8.67 -10.10 29.63
N LYS A 112 7.45 -10.03 30.17
CA LYS A 112 6.46 -9.00 29.81
C LYS A 112 6.90 -7.60 30.25
N GLN A 113 7.56 -7.48 31.39
CA GLN A 113 8.14 -6.22 31.85
C GLN A 113 9.25 -5.74 30.90
N ALA A 114 10.19 -6.62 30.55
CA ALA A 114 11.25 -6.29 29.60
C ALA A 114 10.70 -5.93 28.19
N GLU A 115 9.66 -6.62 27.74
CA GLU A 115 8.96 -6.29 26.49
C GLU A 115 8.30 -4.90 26.56
N THR A 116 7.69 -4.57 27.69
CA THR A 116 7.04 -3.27 27.92
C THR A 116 8.05 -2.14 27.90
N GLU A 117 9.15 -2.25 28.64
CA GLU A 117 10.22 -1.23 28.65
C GLU A 117 10.81 -0.99 27.26
N LYS A 118 10.98 -2.07 26.48
CA LYS A 118 11.45 -1.97 25.09
C LYS A 118 10.45 -1.22 24.21
N LEU A 119 9.16 -1.53 24.32
CA LEU A 119 8.10 -0.88 23.55
C LEU A 119 7.94 0.59 23.93
N GLU A 120 8.02 0.92 25.21
CA GLU A 120 8.00 2.31 25.71
C GLU A 120 9.18 3.11 25.14
N GLY A 121 10.39 2.54 25.14
CA GLY A 121 11.57 3.16 24.53
C GLY A 121 11.40 3.40 23.02
N GLN A 122 10.79 2.46 22.30
CA GLN A 122 10.48 2.61 20.87
C GLN A 122 9.43 3.68 20.62
N SER A 123 8.37 3.75 21.43
CA SER A 123 7.34 4.78 21.33
C SER A 123 7.94 6.16 21.54
N ALA A 124 8.71 6.36 22.60
CA ALA A 124 9.34 7.65 22.89
C ALA A 124 10.28 8.11 21.76
N ALA A 125 11.02 7.18 21.15
CA ALA A 125 11.89 7.48 20.02
C ALA A 125 11.10 7.87 18.76
N LEU A 126 9.97 7.21 18.50
CA LEU A 126 9.08 7.57 17.38
C LEU A 126 8.43 8.93 17.60
N ASP A 127 7.94 9.21 18.80
CA ASP A 127 7.34 10.51 19.16
C ASP A 127 8.35 11.65 18.98
N ALA A 128 9.60 11.46 19.41
CA ALA A 128 10.67 12.43 19.19
C ALA A 128 10.93 12.68 17.69
N LYS A 129 10.89 11.63 16.87
CA LYS A 129 11.08 11.74 15.41
C LYS A 129 9.90 12.44 14.72
N ILE A 130 8.68 12.16 15.15
CA ILE A 130 7.47 12.85 14.67
C ILE A 130 7.59 14.34 14.98
N GLN A 131 7.92 14.69 16.22
CA GLN A 131 8.06 16.08 16.63
C GLN A 131 9.16 16.80 15.83
N GLN A 132 10.32 16.16 15.65
CA GLN A 132 11.40 16.70 14.82
C GLN A 132 10.95 16.97 13.37
N THR A 133 10.17 16.06 12.80
CA THR A 133 9.65 16.20 11.43
C THR A 133 8.63 17.34 11.32
N ILE A 134 7.74 17.46 12.31
CA ILE A 134 6.78 18.56 12.40
C ILE A 134 7.51 19.91 12.48
N ASP A 135 8.54 20.00 13.32
CA ASP A 135 9.28 21.25 13.52
C ASP A 135 10.14 21.60 12.31
N ALA A 136 10.76 20.62 11.66
CA ALA A 136 11.42 20.81 10.36
C ALA A 136 10.45 21.30 9.28
N GLY A 137 9.24 20.72 9.21
CA GLY A 137 8.20 21.15 8.27
C GLY A 137 7.73 22.58 8.53
N LYS A 138 7.55 22.97 9.80
CA LYS A 138 7.24 24.36 10.18
C LYS A 138 8.36 25.32 9.79
N ALA A 139 9.63 24.95 9.99
CA ALA A 139 10.77 25.77 9.63
C ALA A 139 10.85 26.01 8.10
N VAL A 140 10.69 24.95 7.31
CA VAL A 140 10.66 25.05 5.83
C VAL A 140 9.49 25.93 5.39
N ARG A 141 8.30 25.74 5.97
CA ARG A 141 7.13 26.57 5.67
C ARG A 141 7.35 28.04 6.02
N ASP A 142 7.96 28.35 7.17
CA ASP A 142 8.25 29.73 7.56
C ASP A 142 9.31 30.39 6.66
N ILE A 143 10.31 29.64 6.19
CA ILE A 143 11.27 30.10 5.17
C ILE A 143 10.52 30.43 3.86
N ALA A 144 9.64 29.54 3.39
CA ALA A 144 8.87 29.75 2.18
C ALA A 144 7.93 30.96 2.29
N ILE A 145 7.18 31.08 3.39
CA ILE A 145 6.32 32.23 3.69
C ILE A 145 7.15 33.52 3.71
N THR A 146 8.32 33.50 4.36
CA THR A 146 9.19 34.68 4.45
C THR A 146 9.74 35.08 3.07
N GLY A 147 10.11 34.11 2.23
CA GLY A 147 10.55 34.35 0.85
C GLY A 147 9.45 34.97 -0.01
N ALA A 148 8.25 34.39 0.02
CA ALA A 148 7.08 34.92 -0.69
C ALA A 148 6.71 36.32 -0.19
N TRP A 149 6.71 36.53 1.13
CA TRP A 149 6.40 37.82 1.74
C TRP A 149 7.41 38.90 1.40
N LYS A 150 8.68 38.54 1.23
CA LYS A 150 9.71 39.47 0.74
C LYS A 150 9.39 39.93 -0.67
N ALA A 151 9.07 39.01 -1.58
CA ALA A 151 8.67 39.35 -2.95
C ALA A 151 7.42 40.25 -2.99
N HIS A 152 6.45 39.97 -2.12
CA HIS A 152 5.29 40.87 -1.94
C HIS A 152 5.73 42.26 -1.47
N SER A 153 6.54 42.34 -0.40
CA SER A 153 6.97 43.60 0.19
C SER A 153 7.80 44.47 -0.77
N ASP A 154 8.64 43.83 -1.58
CA ASP A 154 9.47 44.49 -2.61
C ASP A 154 8.60 45.12 -3.74
N HIS A 155 7.35 44.66 -3.90
CA HIS A 155 6.42 45.09 -4.96
C HIS A 155 5.06 45.60 -4.45
N ASP A 156 4.91 45.79 -3.14
CA ASP A 156 3.69 46.32 -2.49
C ASP A 156 3.41 47.77 -2.90
N GLN A 157 4.45 48.49 -3.30
CA GLN A 157 4.33 49.85 -3.82
C GLN A 157 4.33 49.82 -5.34
N GLY A 158 3.20 50.16 -5.96
CA GLY A 158 3.11 50.25 -7.42
C GLY A 158 1.71 50.02 -7.98
N PRO A 159 1.60 49.85 -9.31
CA PRO A 159 0.31 49.75 -10.00
C PRO A 159 -0.47 48.48 -9.66
N PHE A 160 0.21 47.45 -9.11
CA PHE A 160 -0.42 46.18 -8.71
C PHE A 160 -0.96 46.20 -7.27
N ARG A 161 -0.72 47.25 -6.49
CA ARG A 161 -1.10 47.33 -5.07
C ARG A 161 -2.60 47.12 -4.85
N ASP A 162 -3.42 47.72 -5.71
CA ASP A 162 -4.87 47.63 -5.62
C ASP A 162 -5.39 46.24 -5.98
N LEU A 163 -4.65 45.48 -6.81
CA LEU A 163 -4.99 44.10 -7.18
C LEU A 163 -4.69 43.12 -6.04
N MET A 164 -3.75 43.44 -5.15
CA MET A 164 -3.39 42.62 -3.97
C MET A 164 -4.14 43.04 -2.69
N LYS A 165 -5.21 43.83 -2.83
CA LYS A 165 -5.99 44.33 -1.71
C LYS A 165 -6.60 43.17 -0.89
N GLY A 166 -6.32 43.16 0.42
CA GLY A 166 -6.75 42.11 1.34
C GLY A 166 -5.61 41.19 1.80
N PHE A 167 -4.48 41.20 1.09
CA PHE A 167 -3.30 40.36 1.40
C PHE A 167 -2.12 41.13 2.02
N HIS A 168 -2.21 42.46 2.05
CA HIS A 168 -1.16 43.38 2.55
C HIS A 168 -0.81 43.27 4.04
N SER A 169 -1.69 42.71 4.87
CA SER A 169 -1.50 42.66 6.32
C SER A 169 -1.23 41.26 6.87
N ASP A 170 -1.28 40.22 6.05
CA ASP A 170 -1.28 38.83 6.50
C ASP A 170 -0.42 37.95 5.58
N ARG A 171 0.83 37.74 6.00
CA ARG A 171 1.82 36.93 5.28
C ARG A 171 1.37 35.49 5.04
N GLN A 172 0.56 34.95 5.95
CA GLN A 172 0.12 33.56 5.85
C GLN A 172 -1.00 33.43 4.83
N LYS A 173 -1.99 34.33 4.85
CA LYS A 173 -3.04 34.36 3.83
C LYS A 173 -2.49 34.62 2.43
N PHE A 174 -1.51 35.51 2.30
CA PHE A 174 -0.86 35.74 1.01
C PHE A 174 -0.21 34.46 0.47
N PHE A 175 0.53 33.73 1.31
CA PHE A 175 1.16 32.47 0.91
C PHE A 175 0.14 31.38 0.56
N GLU A 176 -0.96 31.27 1.31
CA GLU A 176 -2.04 30.32 1.02
C GLU A 176 -2.77 30.64 -0.29
N GLU A 177 -2.94 31.91 -0.64
CA GLU A 177 -3.51 32.33 -1.92
C GLU A 177 -2.54 32.11 -3.10
N LEU A 178 -1.23 32.20 -2.88
CA LEU A 178 -0.26 31.84 -3.93
C LEU A 178 -0.36 30.37 -4.34
N ASP A 179 -0.72 29.48 -3.42
CA ASP A 179 -0.90 28.05 -3.70
C ASP A 179 -2.14 27.77 -4.58
N THR A 180 -3.14 28.67 -4.57
CA THR A 180 -4.32 28.57 -5.45
C THR A 180 -4.02 29.05 -6.88
N CYS A 181 -3.01 29.91 -7.04
CA CYS A 181 -2.53 30.42 -8.31
C CYS A 181 -1.74 29.34 -9.08
N THR A 182 -2.46 28.37 -9.65
CA THR A 182 -1.85 27.37 -10.54
C THR A 182 -1.44 28.00 -11.86
N VAL A 183 -0.14 27.94 -12.16
CA VAL A 183 0.43 28.27 -13.47
C VAL A 183 0.79 26.95 -14.13
N ALA A 184 0.40 26.75 -15.38
CA ALA A 184 0.78 25.54 -16.10
C ALA A 184 2.30 25.50 -16.30
N ASP A 185 2.89 24.31 -16.14
CA ASP A 185 4.35 24.11 -16.15
C ASP A 185 5.04 24.57 -17.45
N ASP A 186 4.28 24.71 -18.54
CA ASP A 186 4.73 25.11 -19.87
C ASP A 186 4.55 26.61 -20.17
N VAL A 187 4.04 27.40 -19.21
CA VAL A 187 3.80 28.83 -19.39
C VAL A 187 4.94 29.64 -18.81
N GLU A 188 5.69 30.32 -19.68
CA GLU A 188 6.58 31.40 -19.26
C GLU A 188 5.76 32.58 -18.72
N LEU A 189 5.99 32.93 -17.46
CA LEU A 189 5.36 34.09 -16.84
C LEU A 189 5.91 35.39 -17.44
N ASP A 190 5.00 36.33 -17.70
CA ASP A 190 5.33 37.68 -18.12
C ASP A 190 6.20 38.37 -17.05
N ASP A 191 7.19 39.15 -17.50
CA ASP A 191 7.94 40.01 -16.60
C ASP A 191 7.07 41.16 -16.06
N LEU A 192 7.56 41.82 -15.01
CA LEU A 192 6.84 42.90 -14.35
C LEU A 192 6.51 44.07 -15.29
N ASP A 193 7.33 44.34 -16.31
CA ASP A 193 7.12 45.47 -17.21
C ASP A 193 6.03 45.17 -18.24
N ARG A 194 5.99 43.94 -18.77
CA ARG A 194 4.89 43.44 -19.61
C ARG A 194 3.58 43.39 -18.83
N LEU A 195 3.61 42.98 -17.56
CA LEU A 195 2.42 43.02 -16.69
C LEU A 195 1.92 44.45 -16.47
N LYS A 196 2.81 45.43 -16.30
CA LYS A 196 2.41 46.85 -16.17
C LYS A 196 1.75 47.38 -17.43
N GLN A 197 2.26 47.02 -18.61
CA GLN A 197 1.65 47.38 -19.89
C GLN A 197 0.24 46.80 -20.02
N ARG A 198 0.07 45.51 -19.74
CA ARG A 198 -1.25 44.86 -19.78
C ARG A 198 -2.26 45.50 -18.83
N LEU A 199 -1.80 45.89 -17.63
CA LEU A 199 -2.64 46.58 -16.67
C LEU A 199 -3.03 47.99 -17.16
N ALA A 200 -2.11 48.71 -17.81
CA ALA A 200 -2.39 50.01 -18.42
C ALA A 200 -3.40 49.89 -19.57
N ASP A 201 -3.27 48.86 -20.41
CA ASP A 201 -4.22 48.58 -21.50
C ASP A 201 -5.63 48.33 -20.94
N THR A 202 -5.73 47.56 -19.86
CA THR A 202 -7.01 47.23 -19.20
C THR A 202 -7.67 48.44 -18.55
N ASN A 203 -6.88 49.36 -18.00
CA ASN A 203 -7.36 50.59 -17.35
C ASN A 203 -7.55 51.75 -18.33
N SER A 204 -7.16 51.59 -19.60
CA SER A 204 -7.33 52.63 -20.61
C SER A 204 -8.82 52.82 -20.92
N THR A 205 -9.34 54.01 -20.66
CA THR A 205 -10.72 54.41 -21.00
C THR A 205 -10.93 54.56 -22.52
N GLU A 206 -9.89 54.37 -23.33
CA GLU A 206 -9.96 54.37 -24.79
C GLU A 206 -10.56 53.08 -25.36
N SER A 207 -10.79 52.04 -24.55
CA SER A 207 -11.43 50.80 -24.98
C SER A 207 -12.96 50.79 -24.89
N SER A 208 -13.63 51.95 -24.82
CA SER A 208 -15.03 51.99 -25.27
C SER A 208 -15.02 51.83 -26.80
N GLN A 209 -14.69 50.64 -27.28
CA GLN A 209 -14.93 50.29 -28.68
C GLN A 209 -16.39 50.65 -28.97
N PRO A 210 -16.66 51.49 -29.98
CA PRO A 210 -18.03 51.83 -30.30
C PRO A 210 -18.75 50.51 -30.52
N LYS A 211 -19.91 50.35 -29.86
CA LYS A 211 -20.76 49.18 -30.01
C LYS A 211 -20.93 48.95 -31.52
N ILE A 212 -20.36 47.87 -32.05
CA ILE A 212 -20.39 47.60 -33.48
C ILE A 212 -21.86 47.36 -33.83
N SER A 213 -22.50 48.36 -34.45
CA SER A 213 -23.86 48.24 -34.96
C SER A 213 -23.75 47.73 -36.38
N LEU A 214 -24.00 46.44 -36.56
CA LEU A 214 -24.10 45.82 -37.87
C LEU A 214 -25.48 46.12 -38.44
N ASP A 215 -25.52 46.64 -39.66
CA ASP A 215 -26.77 46.74 -40.41
C ASP A 215 -27.13 45.37 -40.98
N LEU A 216 -28.11 44.73 -40.35
CA LEU A 216 -28.61 43.41 -40.74
C LEU A 216 -29.85 43.48 -41.65
N THR A 217 -30.24 44.67 -42.13
CA THR A 217 -31.43 44.82 -42.98
C THR A 217 -31.36 43.99 -44.26
N GLY A 218 -30.16 43.83 -44.85
CA GLY A 218 -29.95 42.96 -46.01
C GLY A 218 -30.07 41.47 -45.71
N LEU A 219 -29.85 41.04 -44.47
CA LEU A 219 -29.88 39.63 -44.09
C LEU A 219 -31.30 39.06 -44.18
N ALA A 220 -32.32 39.83 -43.75
CA ALA A 220 -33.71 39.41 -43.83
C ALA A 220 -34.18 39.23 -45.29
N ILE A 221 -33.62 40.00 -46.23
CA ILE A 221 -33.90 39.86 -47.66
C ILE A 221 -33.27 38.57 -48.20
N ILE A 222 -32.03 38.28 -47.79
CA ILE A 222 -31.32 37.06 -48.19
C ILE A 222 -32.01 35.82 -47.62
N GLU A 223 -32.35 35.80 -46.33
CA GLU A 223 -33.00 34.66 -45.68
C GLU A 223 -34.43 34.40 -46.21
N GLY A 224 -35.10 35.45 -46.69
CA GLY A 224 -36.44 35.37 -47.28
C GLY A 224 -36.48 35.09 -48.78
N ASP A 225 -35.33 34.92 -49.44
CA ASP A 225 -35.27 34.69 -50.88
C ASP A 225 -35.93 33.34 -51.23
N ALA A 226 -36.83 33.36 -52.21
CA ALA A 226 -37.55 32.18 -52.68
C ALA A 226 -36.61 31.11 -53.24
N ILE A 227 -35.38 31.48 -53.65
CA ILE A 227 -34.36 30.55 -54.14
C ILE A 227 -34.04 29.44 -53.14
N TRP A 228 -34.15 29.71 -51.83
CA TRP A 228 -33.91 28.69 -50.79
C TRP A 228 -34.99 27.60 -50.75
N GLY A 229 -36.17 27.87 -51.30
CA GLY A 229 -37.24 26.90 -51.47
C GLY A 229 -37.18 26.11 -52.78
N GLU A 230 -36.28 26.46 -53.70
CA GLU A 230 -36.10 25.74 -54.95
C GLU A 230 -35.37 24.41 -54.68
N VAL A 231 -36.04 23.30 -55.03
CA VAL A 231 -35.45 21.97 -54.91
C VAL A 231 -34.41 21.80 -56.03
N ILE A 232 -33.17 21.48 -55.64
CA ILE A 232 -32.13 21.09 -56.59
C ILE A 232 -32.48 19.70 -57.12
N ALA A 233 -33.14 19.66 -58.27
CA ALA A 233 -33.50 18.42 -58.94
C ALA A 233 -32.38 17.97 -59.87
N VAL A 234 -32.10 16.67 -59.84
CA VAL A 234 -31.17 16.01 -60.75
C VAL A 234 -31.83 15.84 -62.12
N SER A 235 -31.10 16.07 -63.21
CA SER A 235 -31.58 15.86 -64.58
C SER A 235 -32.22 14.48 -64.76
N ALA A 236 -33.52 14.46 -65.12
CA ALA A 236 -34.34 13.26 -65.26
C ALA A 236 -34.00 12.39 -66.49
N THR A 237 -32.95 12.75 -67.24
CA THR A 237 -32.58 12.08 -68.50
C THR A 237 -31.72 10.83 -68.29
N SER A 238 -31.18 10.64 -67.08
CA SER A 238 -30.38 9.46 -66.72
C SER A 238 -31.24 8.28 -66.27
N ARG A 239 -30.84 7.05 -66.62
CA ARG A 239 -31.50 5.83 -66.10
C ARG A 239 -31.40 5.69 -64.58
N LEU A 240 -30.46 6.38 -63.94
CA LEU A 240 -30.21 6.35 -62.49
C LEU A 240 -31.12 7.32 -61.72
N ALA A 241 -31.68 8.33 -62.39
CA ALA A 241 -32.44 9.42 -61.77
C ALA A 241 -33.63 8.95 -60.91
N PRO A 242 -34.49 8.01 -61.34
CA PRO A 242 -35.69 7.64 -60.56
C PRO A 242 -35.37 7.04 -59.19
N LEU A 243 -34.27 6.28 -59.08
CA LEU A 243 -33.87 5.67 -57.81
C LEU A 243 -33.24 6.71 -56.87
N ILE A 244 -32.44 7.63 -57.44
CA ILE A 244 -31.77 8.70 -56.69
C ILE A 244 -32.80 9.68 -56.14
N GLU A 245 -33.79 10.06 -56.95
CA GLU A 245 -34.88 10.95 -56.54
C GLU A 245 -35.76 10.30 -55.47
N LYS A 246 -36.08 9.01 -55.61
CA LYS A 246 -36.80 8.25 -54.59
C LYS A 246 -36.09 8.23 -53.23
N TRP A 247 -34.75 8.20 -53.23
CA TRP A 247 -33.95 8.13 -52.00
C TRP A 247 -33.44 9.49 -51.52
N GLY A 248 -33.61 10.56 -52.30
CA GLY A 248 -33.13 11.90 -51.97
C GLY A 248 -31.62 11.97 -51.76
N ASN A 249 -30.85 11.13 -52.44
CA ASN A 249 -29.40 10.95 -52.20
C ASN A 249 -28.51 11.48 -53.34
N SER A 250 -28.99 12.49 -54.07
CA SER A 250 -28.28 13.12 -55.20
C SER A 250 -26.87 13.59 -54.84
N ASP A 251 -26.72 14.29 -53.70
CA ASP A 251 -25.42 14.80 -53.24
C ASP A 251 -24.43 13.67 -52.96
N TRP A 252 -24.92 12.58 -52.35
CA TRP A 252 -24.09 11.41 -52.06
C TRP A 252 -23.61 10.73 -53.36
N VAL A 253 -24.48 10.59 -54.35
CA VAL A 253 -24.10 10.06 -55.67
C VAL A 253 -23.13 11.01 -56.38
N GLY A 254 -23.36 12.32 -56.29
CA GLY A 254 -22.50 13.36 -56.85
C GLY A 254 -21.07 13.31 -56.27
N GLN A 255 -20.94 13.16 -54.95
CA GLN A 255 -19.65 12.97 -54.29
C GLN A 255 -19.02 11.62 -54.68
N GLY A 256 -19.85 10.57 -54.77
CA GLY A 256 -19.46 9.21 -55.14
C GLY A 256 -18.87 9.08 -56.55
N ARG A 257 -19.22 9.99 -57.47
CA ARG A 257 -18.73 10.00 -58.86
C ARG A 257 -17.21 9.99 -58.98
N LYS A 258 -16.50 10.60 -58.02
CA LYS A 258 -15.03 10.62 -57.97
C LYS A 258 -14.41 9.22 -57.84
N PHE A 259 -15.19 8.23 -57.42
CA PHE A 259 -14.73 6.86 -57.18
C PHE A 259 -15.20 5.86 -58.26
N ALA A 260 -15.97 6.31 -59.25
CA ALA A 260 -16.52 5.45 -60.32
C ALA A 260 -15.66 5.48 -61.61
N HIS A 261 -14.34 5.38 -61.48
CA HIS A 261 -13.40 5.51 -62.61
C HIS A 261 -13.02 4.15 -63.22
N ASP A 262 -12.98 3.12 -62.38
CA ASP A 262 -12.69 1.75 -62.77
C ASP A 262 -13.99 1.00 -63.10
N PRO A 263 -13.92 -0.09 -63.88
CA PRO A 263 -15.12 -0.85 -64.23
C PRO A 263 -15.70 -1.66 -63.05
N GLU A 264 -15.10 -1.57 -61.86
CA GLU A 264 -15.58 -2.22 -60.63
C GLU A 264 -16.30 -1.22 -59.72
N CYS A 265 -17.45 -1.62 -59.18
CA CYS A 265 -18.22 -0.81 -58.26
C CYS A 265 -17.45 -0.63 -56.94
N PRO A 266 -17.24 0.61 -56.44
CA PRO A 266 -16.47 0.85 -55.20
C PRO A 266 -17.14 0.30 -53.93
N PHE A 267 -18.41 -0.08 -53.99
CA PHE A 267 -19.15 -0.62 -52.85
C PHE A 267 -19.23 -2.15 -52.85
N CYS A 268 -19.71 -2.73 -53.95
CA CYS A 268 -19.94 -4.18 -54.04
C CYS A 268 -18.88 -4.94 -54.85
N GLN A 269 -17.91 -4.23 -55.44
CA GLN A 269 -16.80 -4.78 -56.24
C GLN A 269 -17.24 -5.60 -57.46
N GLN A 270 -18.50 -5.46 -57.88
CA GLN A 270 -19.02 -6.08 -59.09
C GLN A 270 -18.74 -5.20 -60.31
N HIS A 271 -18.66 -5.82 -61.49
CA HIS A 271 -18.47 -5.09 -62.74
C HIS A 271 -19.66 -4.17 -63.04
N LEU A 272 -19.38 -2.91 -63.36
CA LEU A 272 -20.39 -1.90 -63.66
C LEU A 272 -21.04 -2.16 -65.02
N PRO A 273 -22.35 -1.89 -65.18
CA PRO A 273 -23.03 -2.06 -66.45
C PRO A 273 -22.46 -1.16 -67.56
N ALA A 274 -22.60 -1.59 -68.81
CA ALA A 274 -22.25 -0.77 -69.96
C ALA A 274 -23.07 0.54 -69.99
N GLY A 275 -22.39 1.66 -70.27
CA GLY A 275 -22.98 3.00 -70.30
C GLY A 275 -23.19 3.65 -68.92
N PHE A 276 -22.82 2.98 -67.81
CA PHE A 276 -23.03 3.54 -66.46
C PHE A 276 -22.35 4.90 -66.24
N ALA A 277 -21.15 5.09 -66.78
CA ALA A 277 -20.44 6.38 -66.68
C ALA A 277 -21.14 7.52 -67.44
N GLU A 278 -21.82 7.18 -68.55
CA GLU A 278 -22.60 8.14 -69.35
C GLU A 278 -23.88 8.51 -68.60
N ASP A 279 -24.58 7.53 -68.01
CA ASP A 279 -25.75 7.79 -67.17
C ASP A 279 -25.39 8.62 -65.94
N LEU A 280 -24.24 8.38 -65.32
CA LEU A 280 -23.75 9.13 -64.18
C LEU A 280 -23.38 10.58 -64.56
N ALA A 281 -22.94 10.82 -65.80
CA ALA A 281 -22.67 12.15 -66.32
C ALA A 281 -23.95 12.94 -66.66
N LEU A 282 -25.04 12.25 -67.02
CA LEU A 282 -26.34 12.84 -67.33
C LEU A 282 -27.12 13.31 -66.09
N LEU A 283 -26.66 13.01 -64.87
CA LEU A 283 -27.23 13.48 -63.60
C LEU A 283 -26.77 14.91 -63.22
N LEU A 284 -26.15 15.64 -64.15
CA LEU A 284 -25.80 17.06 -63.99
C LEU A 284 -26.97 17.98 -64.34
#